data_AF-A0A8T4LIT3-F1
#
_entry.id   AF-A0A8T4LIT3-F1
#
_cell.length_a   1.000
_cell.length_b   1.000
_cell.length_c   1.000
_cell.angle_alpha   90.00
_cell.angle_beta   90.00
_cell.angle_gamma   90.00
#
_symmetry.space_group_name_H-M   'P 1'
#
loop_
_entity.id
_entity.type
_entity.pdbx_description
1 polymer ?
#
loop_
_entity_poly.entity_id
_entity_poly.type
_entity_poly.pdbx_seq_one_letter_code
_entity_poly.pdbx_strand_id
1 'polypeptide(L)' 'MNKDELESIYRDIKEIKIQGATNIAKAAVEAYIASPTKENKRKLKSLRPTEPMLSNALNFLDK' A
#
# COMPACT_ATOMS: atom_id res chain seq x y z
N MET A 1 10.61 6.88 -6.44
CA MET A 1 9.19 7.28 -6.60
C MET A 1 9.07 8.73 -6.15
N ASN A 2 8.46 9.57 -6.97
CA ASN A 2 8.17 10.95 -6.59
C ASN A 2 6.85 11.02 -5.78
N LYS A 3 6.51 12.21 -5.28
CA LYS A 3 5.31 12.40 -4.44
C LYS A 3 4.02 12.12 -5.21
N ASP A 4 3.96 12.47 -6.49
CA ASP A 4 2.75 12.34 -7.31
C ASP A 4 2.44 10.88 -7.65
N GLU A 5 3.48 10.09 -7.92
CA GLU A 5 3.39 8.63 -8.10
C GLU A 5 2.85 7.94 -6.84
N LEU A 6 3.36 8.32 -5.66
CA LEU A 6 2.90 7.76 -4.39
C LEU A 6 1.41 8.04 -4.16
N GLU A 7 0.98 9.28 -4.38
CA GLU A 7 -0.42 9.67 -4.22
C GLU A 7 -1.32 9.00 -5.27
N SER A 8 -0.82 8.74 -6.49
CA SER A 8 -1.57 7.96 -7.47
C SER A 8 -1.79 6.53 -6.99
N ILE A 9 -0.76 5.86 -6.45
CA ILE A 9 -0.92 4.50 -5.91
C ILE A 9 -1.96 4.49 -4.78
N TYR A 10 -1.93 5.46 -3.88
CA TYR A 10 -2.93 5.55 -2.81
C TYR A 10 -4.35 5.68 -3.38
N ARG A 11 -4.53 6.56 -4.36
CA ARG A 11 -5.82 6.78 -5.02
C ARG A 11 -6.27 5.52 -5.75
N ASP A 12 -5.38 4.85 -6.48
CA ASP A 12 -5.72 3.70 -7.31
C ASP A 12 -6.08 2.47 -6.46
N ILE A 13 -5.45 2.29 -5.29
CA ILE A 13 -5.85 1.31 -4.28
C ILE A 13 -7.23 1.66 -3.71
N LYS A 14 -7.45 2.93 -3.34
CA LYS A 14 -8.70 3.40 -2.70
C LYS A 14 -9.91 3.36 -3.64
N GLU A 15 -9.72 3.75 -4.90
CA GLU A 15 -10.76 3.83 -5.93
C GLU A 15 -10.99 2.49 -6.65
N ILE A 16 -10.41 1.39 -6.18
CA ILE A 16 -10.59 0.04 -6.74
C ILE A 16 -10.13 -0.04 -8.21
N LYS A 17 -9.17 0.80 -8.60
CA LYS A 17 -8.47 0.69 -9.91
C LYS A 17 -7.44 -0.42 -9.88
N ILE A 18 -6.81 -0.64 -8.72
CA ILE A 18 -5.99 -1.83 -8.44
C ILE A 18 -6.88 -2.87 -7.76
N GLN A 19 -7.10 -3.99 -8.43
CA GLN A 19 -8.03 -5.05 -8.00
C GLN A 19 -7.30 -6.36 -7.71
N GLY A 20 -7.86 -7.13 -6.77
CA GLY A 20 -7.30 -8.40 -6.30
C GLY A 20 -6.31 -8.20 -5.16
N ALA A 21 -6.46 -9.01 -4.10
CA ALA A 21 -5.68 -8.91 -2.87
C ALA A 21 -4.16 -8.89 -3.13
N THR A 22 -3.70 -9.71 -4.08
CA THR A 22 -2.29 -9.80 -4.47
C THR A 22 -1.77 -8.53 -5.14
N ASN A 23 -2.54 -7.94 -6.06
CA ASN A 23 -2.10 -6.72 -6.76
C ASN A 23 -2.10 -5.52 -5.82
N ILE A 24 -3.09 -5.44 -4.94
CA ILE A 24 -3.14 -4.42 -3.89
C ILE A 24 -1.91 -4.53 -2.98
N ALA A 25 -1.58 -5.75 -2.53
CA ALA A 25 -0.41 -5.97 -1.69
C ALA A 25 0.90 -5.62 -2.42
N LYS A 26 1.06 -6.01 -3.69
CA LYS A 26 2.25 -5.65 -4.51
C LYS A 26 2.42 -4.14 -4.63
N ALA A 27 1.37 -3.43 -5.05
CA ALA A 27 1.42 -1.97 -5.20
C ALA A 27 1.70 -1.26 -3.87
N ALA A 28 1.12 -1.73 -2.76
CA ALA A 28 1.39 -1.18 -1.44
C ALA A 28 2.82 -1.46 -0.96
N VAL A 29 3.37 -2.64 -1.25
CA VAL A 29 4.77 -2.99 -0.95
C VAL A 29 5.72 -2.11 -1.74
N GLU A 30 5.48 -1.92 -3.04
CA GLU A 30 6.25 -0.99 -3.89
C GLU A 30 6.20 0.44 -3.32
N ALA A 31 5.01 0.91 -2.96
CA ALA A 31 4.83 2.23 -2.36
C ALA A 31 5.55 2.38 -1.01
N TYR A 32 5.57 1.32 -0.19
CA TYR A 32 6.26 1.31 1.10
C TYR A 32 7.78 1.28 0.93
N ILE A 33 8.33 0.42 0.07
CA ILE A 33 9.78 0.33 -0.21
C ILE A 33 10.31 1.69 -0.68
N ALA A 34 9.54 2.38 -1.52
CA ALA A 34 9.94 3.68 -2.04
C ALA A 34 9.75 4.84 -1.05
N SER A 35 9.01 4.66 0.06
CA SER A 35 8.90 5.63 1.15
C SER A 35 8.67 4.91 2.50
N PRO A 36 9.72 4.31 3.10
CA PRO A 36 9.59 3.36 4.20
C PRO A 36 9.38 4.05 5.56
N THR A 37 8.31 4.83 5.68
CA THR A 37 7.94 5.55 6.89
C THR A 37 6.77 4.89 7.60
N LYS A 38 6.70 5.03 8.93
CA LYS A 38 5.56 4.54 9.74
C LYS A 38 4.24 5.19 9.29
N GLU A 39 4.28 6.45 8.89
CA GLU A 39 3.12 7.18 8.39
C GLU A 39 2.61 6.59 7.07
N ASN A 40 3.49 6.37 6.09
CA ASN A 40 3.12 5.74 4.82
C ASN A 40 2.48 4.37 5.06
N LYS A 41 3.09 3.52 5.89
CA LYS A 41 2.53 2.21 6.23
C LYS A 41 1.13 2.30 6.87
N ARG A 42 0.91 3.24 7.78
CA ARG A 42 -0.42 3.47 8.38
C ARG A 42 -1.42 3.94 7.32
N LYS A 43 -1.03 4.87 6.44
CA LYS A 43 -1.85 5.34 5.33
C LYS A 43 -2.22 4.17 4.42
N LEU A 44 -1.26 3.39 3.92
CA LEU A 44 -1.50 2.21 3.06
C LEU A 44 -2.50 1.23 3.67
N LYS A 45 -2.33 0.84 4.95
CA LYS A 45 -3.27 -0.05 5.64
C LYS A 45 -4.68 0.54 5.75
N SER A 46 -4.79 1.86 5.92
CA SER A 46 -6.08 2.54 6.03
C SER A 46 -6.84 2.65 4.72
N LEU A 47 -6.18 2.50 3.57
CA LEU A 47 -6.85 2.58 2.26
C LEU A 47 -7.86 1.46 2.08
N ARG A 48 -7.55 0.26 2.59
CA ARG A 48 -8.40 -0.92 2.55
C ARG A 48 -8.22 -1.77 3.83
N PRO A 49 -8.80 -1.35 4.97
CA PRO A 49 -8.54 -1.96 6.27
C PRO A 49 -9.03 -3.43 6.37
N THR A 50 -9.94 -3.85 5.50
CA THR A 50 -10.49 -5.20 5.45
C THR A 50 -9.68 -6.18 4.59
N GLU A 51 -8.60 -5.73 3.93
CA GLU A 51 -7.74 -6.59 3.09
C GLU A 51 -6.61 -7.22 3.94
N PRO A 52 -6.71 -8.51 4.33
CA PRO A 52 -5.72 -9.15 5.20
C PRO A 52 -4.36 -9.29 4.51
N MET A 53 -4.33 -9.54 3.20
CA MET A 53 -3.07 -9.72 2.44
C MET A 53 -2.23 -8.44 2.42
N LEU A 54 -2.87 -7.28 2.27
CA LEU A 54 -2.23 -5.96 2.35
C LEU A 54 -1.57 -5.76 3.72
N SER A 55 -2.32 -5.98 4.79
CA SER A 55 -1.83 -5.81 6.16
C SER A 55 -0.66 -6.75 6.48
N ASN A 56 -0.77 -8.01 6.08
CA ASN A 56 0.26 -9.02 6.31
C ASN A 56 1.54 -8.74 5.51
N ALA A 57 1.41 -8.37 4.23
CA ALA A 57 2.56 -8.03 3.39
C ALA A 57 3.35 -6.86 3.96
N LEU A 58 2.67 -5.78 4.37
CA LEU A 58 3.34 -4.64 5.00
C LEU A 58 3.94 -4.99 6.37
N ASN A 59 3.32 -5.87 7.15
CA ASN A 59 3.86 -6.33 8.43
C ASN A 59 5.11 -7.20 8.27
N PHE A 60 5.19 -7.97 7.19
CA PHE A 60 6.35 -8.82 6.92
C PHE A 60 7.64 -8.03 6.70
N LEU A 61 7.52 -6.78 6.22
CA LEU A 61 8.65 -5.88 5.96
C LEU A 61 9.22 -5.20 7.22
N ASP A 62 8.58 -5.33 8.38
CA ASP A 62 9.10 -4.79 9.66
C ASP A 62 10.05 -5.76 10.38
N LYS A 63 10.36 -6.91 9.77
CA LYS A 63 11.21 -7.95 10.37
C LYS A 63 12.68 -7.79 10.02
#